data_AF-A0A348S302-F1
#
_entry.id   AF-A0A348S302-F1
#
_cell.length_a   1.000
_cell.length_b   1.000
_cell.length_c   1.000
_cell.angle_alpha   90.00
_cell.angle_beta   90.00
_cell.angle_gamma   90.00
#
_symmetry.space_group_name_H-M   'P 1'
#
loop_
_entity.id
_entity.type
_entity.pdbx_description
1 polymer ?
#
loop_
_entity_poly.entity_id
_entity_poly.type
_entity_poly.pdbx_seq_one_letter_code
_entity_poly.pdbx_strand_id
1 'polypeptide(L)'
;MQTLGISEEKSQPSILPNQTNVTFQLELGPPTRHLNSWRVLPYNDEMSFLNRSVDFWLRLVPILIGQYLTIQGEETHQYKDGSLRIPSASAEEPVLEQWSKSSALTHLDQGAKAWSESKQCISCHTNGSYMMIRPGLTSVAGPPDASIRDFFVDELKSMEEEKASSLREGIQPTQLAYLAAGLASWDLHITGACSLETERALSLMFKVQSSDGSFGNDDCWPPLESSSYQAATVAAIAVASAPGWLSRMRSDEELGGSIHSLEQYLKNTPPPHAYARVLLWWAEHFWPGLVQDHSTKSMTTFLSNYQKKDGGWALRSFAAPEK
;
A
#
# COMPACT_ATOMS: atom_id res chain seq x y z
N MET A 1 -34.29 39.55 1.31
CA MET A 1 -33.45 40.75 1.52
C MET A 1 -32.51 40.42 2.68
N GLN A 2 -31.20 40.27 2.55
CA GLN A 2 -30.23 40.81 1.59
C GLN A 2 -29.27 39.70 1.11
N THR A 3 -28.92 39.79 -0.17
CA THR A 3 -27.92 39.01 -0.89
C THR A 3 -26.58 39.76 -0.86
N LEU A 4 -25.50 39.05 -0.54
CA LEU A 4 -24.09 39.42 -0.79
C LEU A 4 -23.51 38.16 -1.46
N GLY A 5 -22.97 38.13 -2.68
CA GLY A 5 -22.29 39.13 -3.48
C GLY A 5 -21.05 38.45 -4.02
N ILE A 6 -21.23 37.54 -4.99
CA ILE A 6 -20.15 36.75 -5.61
C ILE A 6 -19.44 37.65 -6.62
N SER A 7 -18.13 37.87 -6.44
CA SER A 7 -17.28 38.49 -7.45
C SER A 7 -16.52 37.41 -8.24
N GLU A 8 -16.81 37.34 -9.53
CA GLU A 8 -16.05 36.61 -10.54
C GLU A 8 -14.62 37.17 -10.65
N GLU A 9 -13.61 36.30 -10.61
CA GLU A 9 -12.25 36.67 -10.98
C GLU A 9 -11.83 35.94 -12.27
N LYS A 10 -11.23 36.75 -13.13
CA LYS A 10 -11.02 36.54 -14.57
C LYS A 10 -9.86 35.59 -14.86
N SER A 11 -10.07 34.76 -15.88
CA SER A 11 -9.05 34.00 -16.61
C SER A 11 -7.98 34.90 -17.25
N GLN A 12 -6.70 34.51 -17.15
CA GLN A 12 -5.60 34.99 -18.00
C GLN A 12 -4.56 33.88 -18.26
N PRO A 13 -3.73 33.99 -19.33
CA PRO A 13 -3.50 32.91 -20.27
C PRO A 13 -2.17 32.14 -20.13
N SER A 14 -2.16 30.99 -20.79
CA SER A 14 -1.05 30.08 -21.04
C SER A 14 0.15 30.71 -21.75
N ILE A 15 1.36 30.53 -21.19
CA ILE A 15 2.63 30.69 -21.92
C ILE A 15 3.58 29.59 -21.44
N LEU A 16 3.82 28.58 -22.29
CA LEU A 16 4.93 27.62 -22.18
C LEU A 16 5.96 27.97 -23.26
N PRO A 17 7.27 28.04 -22.94
CA PRO A 17 8.31 27.94 -23.94
C PRO A 17 8.89 26.51 -24.05
N ASN A 18 8.98 26.07 -25.30
CA ASN A 18 9.73 24.93 -25.82
C ASN A 18 10.98 24.55 -25.01
N GLN A 19 11.10 23.27 -24.64
CA GLN A 19 12.41 22.64 -24.46
C GLN A 19 12.52 21.39 -25.33
N THR A 20 13.54 21.44 -26.17
CA THR A 20 14.01 20.46 -27.14
C THR A 20 14.53 19.20 -26.47
N ASN A 21 14.05 18.04 -26.94
CA ASN A 21 14.58 16.72 -26.62
C ASN A 21 16.02 16.57 -27.14
N VAL A 22 16.94 16.18 -26.25
CA VAL A 22 18.25 15.64 -26.64
C VAL A 22 18.38 14.25 -26.03
N THR A 23 18.36 13.25 -26.90
CA THR A 23 18.60 11.84 -26.59
C THR A 23 20.10 11.59 -26.58
N PHE A 24 20.66 11.02 -25.50
CA PHE A 24 22.02 10.49 -25.48
C PHE A 24 21.97 8.96 -25.52
N GLN A 25 22.39 8.38 -26.65
CA GLN A 25 22.73 6.95 -26.75
C GLN A 25 24.16 6.75 -26.24
N LEU A 26 24.33 5.82 -25.30
CA LEU A 26 25.63 5.33 -24.83
C LEU A 26 25.93 4.02 -25.55
N GLU A 27 26.81 4.05 -26.56
CA GLU A 27 27.41 2.86 -27.15
C GLU A 27 28.72 2.53 -26.42
N LEU A 28 28.80 1.32 -25.84
CA LEU A 28 30.00 0.78 -25.20
C LEU A 28 30.82 -0.01 -26.23
N GLY A 29 32.04 0.45 -26.52
CA GLY A 29 33.05 -0.27 -27.32
C GLY A 29 34.15 -0.92 -26.45
N PRO A 30 34.78 -2.03 -26.89
CA PRO A 30 35.66 -2.87 -26.05
C PRO A 30 37.14 -2.40 -26.01
N PRO A 31 37.98 -2.95 -25.08
CA PRO A 31 39.27 -2.37 -24.73
C PRO A 31 40.44 -2.95 -25.54
N THR A 32 41.45 -2.14 -25.82
CA THR A 32 42.77 -2.62 -26.28
C THR A 32 43.91 -1.98 -25.50
N ARG A 33 44.77 -2.83 -24.93
CA ARG A 33 46.09 -2.51 -24.37
C ARG A 33 47.10 -2.22 -25.49
N HIS A 34 48.07 -1.33 -25.27
CA HIS A 34 49.51 -1.57 -25.53
C HIS A 34 50.39 -0.51 -24.84
N LEU A 35 51.65 -0.89 -24.63
CA LEU A 35 52.63 -0.39 -23.67
C LEU A 35 53.62 0.66 -24.22
N ASN A 36 54.19 1.42 -23.28
CA ASN A 36 55.56 1.99 -23.20
C ASN A 36 56.01 3.12 -24.15
N SER A 37 56.28 4.29 -23.55
CA SER A 37 57.63 4.88 -23.54
C SER A 37 57.72 5.98 -22.48
N TRP A 38 58.58 5.81 -21.49
CA TRP A 38 58.95 6.86 -20.53
C TRP A 38 60.07 7.72 -21.11
N ARG A 39 59.83 9.02 -21.28
CA ARG A 39 60.88 10.02 -21.43
C ARG A 39 60.98 10.79 -20.12
N VAL A 40 62.12 10.69 -19.46
CA VAL A 40 62.49 11.56 -18.34
C VAL A 40 62.97 12.88 -18.94
N LEU A 41 62.27 13.97 -18.63
CA LEU A 41 62.78 15.34 -18.82
C LEU A 41 63.32 15.84 -17.47
N PRO A 42 64.47 16.52 -17.42
CA PRO A 42 64.93 17.15 -16.20
C PRO A 42 64.13 18.42 -15.97
N TYR A 43 63.56 18.58 -14.78
CA TYR A 43 62.85 19.79 -14.38
C TYR A 43 63.45 20.35 -13.10
N ASN A 44 64.22 21.42 -13.24
CA ASN A 44 64.48 22.38 -12.19
C ASN A 44 63.37 23.42 -12.27
N ASP A 45 62.45 23.46 -11.30
CA ASP A 45 61.73 24.69 -10.91
C ASP A 45 60.81 24.43 -9.70
N GLU A 46 61.39 24.50 -8.49
CA GLU A 46 60.69 24.32 -7.21
C GLU A 46 59.61 25.38 -6.94
N MET A 47 59.57 26.51 -7.65
CA MET A 47 58.56 27.55 -7.44
C MET A 47 57.27 27.38 -8.25
N SER A 48 57.21 26.44 -9.19
CA SER A 48 56.01 26.21 -10.03
C SER A 48 55.04 25.16 -9.46
N PHE A 49 55.49 24.38 -8.47
CA PHE A 49 54.73 23.26 -7.92
C PHE A 49 53.72 23.69 -6.85
N LEU A 50 54.05 24.71 -6.05
CA LEU A 50 53.18 25.22 -4.98
C LEU A 50 51.95 25.97 -5.52
N ASN A 51 52.08 26.78 -6.57
CA ASN A 51 50.92 27.46 -7.17
C ASN A 51 50.00 26.51 -7.94
N ARG A 52 50.56 25.49 -8.61
CA ARG A 52 49.75 24.50 -9.34
C ARG A 52 49.01 23.54 -8.40
N SER A 53 49.56 23.23 -7.23
CA SER A 53 48.88 22.39 -6.24
C SER A 53 47.72 23.14 -5.57
N VAL A 54 47.89 24.43 -5.24
CA VAL A 54 46.81 25.26 -4.66
C VAL A 54 45.67 25.46 -5.66
N ASP A 55 45.96 25.76 -6.93
CA ASP A 55 44.94 25.88 -7.98
C ASP A 55 44.25 24.54 -8.30
N PHE A 56 44.96 23.42 -8.20
CA PHE A 56 44.38 22.09 -8.35
C PHE A 56 43.39 21.79 -7.22
N TRP A 57 43.78 22.03 -5.96
CA TRP A 57 42.89 21.81 -4.81
C TRP A 57 41.74 22.81 -4.74
N LEU A 58 41.93 24.07 -5.13
CA LEU A 58 40.85 25.08 -5.22
C LEU A 58 39.81 24.75 -6.30
N ARG A 59 40.17 23.96 -7.33
CA ARG A 59 39.24 23.49 -8.36
C ARG A 59 38.64 22.12 -8.03
N LEU A 60 39.39 21.24 -7.37
CA LEU A 60 38.92 19.91 -7.01
C LEU A 60 37.92 19.95 -5.84
N VAL A 61 38.16 20.80 -4.84
CA VAL A 61 37.34 20.86 -3.63
C VAL A 61 35.90 21.31 -3.93
N PRO A 62 35.62 22.34 -4.76
CA PRO A 62 34.25 22.68 -5.15
C PRO A 62 33.58 21.60 -6.01
N ILE A 63 34.34 20.86 -6.83
CA ILE A 63 33.79 19.75 -7.64
C ILE A 63 33.43 18.57 -6.74
N LEU A 64 34.29 18.22 -5.78
CA LEU A 64 34.03 17.15 -4.82
C LEU A 64 32.93 17.53 -3.81
N ILE A 65 32.88 18.79 -3.35
CA ILE A 65 31.76 19.30 -2.54
C ILE A 65 30.49 19.34 -3.38
N GLY A 66 30.56 19.78 -4.63
CA GLY A 66 29.44 19.78 -5.56
C GLY A 66 28.88 18.38 -5.78
N GLN A 67 29.74 17.39 -6.06
CA GLN A 67 29.36 15.98 -6.20
C GLN A 67 28.86 15.35 -4.90
N TYR A 68 29.45 15.70 -3.76
CA TYR A 68 28.98 15.26 -2.44
C TYR A 68 27.59 15.83 -2.13
N LEU A 69 27.32 17.09 -2.50
CA LEU A 69 26.01 17.73 -2.37
C LEU A 69 24.97 17.17 -3.36
N THR A 70 25.34 16.79 -4.58
CA THR A 70 24.41 16.09 -5.50
C THR A 70 24.08 14.68 -5.01
N ILE A 71 25.03 13.96 -4.41
CA ILE A 71 24.80 12.63 -3.83
C ILE A 71 23.92 12.70 -2.58
N GLN A 72 24.00 13.79 -1.80
CA GLN A 72 23.16 14.03 -0.62
C GLN A 72 21.78 14.63 -0.96
N GLY A 73 21.58 15.13 -2.18
CA GLY A 73 20.40 15.89 -2.58
C GLY A 73 19.45 15.19 -3.57
N GLU A 74 19.72 13.95 -3.95
CA GLU A 74 18.76 13.19 -4.75
C GLU A 74 17.66 12.67 -3.81
N GLU A 75 16.59 13.45 -3.64
CA GLU A 75 15.36 12.97 -2.99
C GLU A 75 14.93 11.67 -3.68
N THR A 76 15.23 10.55 -3.04
CA THR A 76 14.72 9.25 -3.48
C THR A 76 13.23 9.26 -3.17
N HIS A 77 12.42 9.19 -4.22
CA HIS A 77 10.98 9.16 -4.07
C HIS A 77 10.53 7.71 -3.88
N GLN A 78 9.72 7.45 -2.86
CA GLN A 78 9.05 6.16 -2.69
C GLN A 78 8.12 5.89 -3.88
N TYR A 79 7.44 6.93 -4.35
CA TYR A 79 6.62 6.89 -5.56
C TYR A 79 6.92 8.08 -6.47
N LYS A 80 7.16 7.79 -7.74
CA LYS A 80 7.35 8.76 -8.81
C LYS A 80 6.49 8.35 -10.00
N ASP A 81 5.28 8.87 -10.06
CA ASP A 81 4.33 8.57 -11.14
C ASP A 81 3.66 9.86 -11.62
N GLY A 82 3.64 10.12 -12.93
CA GLY A 82 3.12 11.36 -13.50
C GLY A 82 3.64 12.62 -12.78
N SER A 83 2.74 13.40 -12.19
CA SER A 83 3.04 14.56 -11.33
C SER A 83 3.14 14.22 -9.84
N LEU A 84 2.77 13.00 -9.43
CA LEU A 84 2.79 12.56 -8.04
C LEU A 84 4.23 12.22 -7.61
N ARG A 85 4.64 12.84 -6.52
CA ARG A 85 5.97 12.73 -5.93
C ARG A 85 5.79 12.51 -4.44
N ILE A 86 6.02 11.28 -3.99
CA ILE A 86 6.00 10.93 -2.57
C ILE A 86 7.45 10.71 -2.14
N PRO A 87 8.02 11.54 -1.26
CA PRO A 87 9.38 11.36 -0.77
C PRO A 87 9.48 10.05 0.03
N SER A 88 10.66 9.43 0.03
CA SER A 88 10.90 8.28 0.91
C SER A 88 10.85 8.72 2.36
N ALA A 89 10.29 7.88 3.23
CA ALA A 89 10.34 8.09 4.67
C ALA A 89 11.80 8.14 5.15
N SER A 90 12.10 9.07 6.06
CA SER A 90 13.42 9.20 6.70
C SER A 90 13.27 9.38 8.20
N ALA A 91 14.30 9.02 8.96
CA ALA A 91 14.30 9.23 10.41
C ALA A 91 14.35 10.73 10.78
N GLU A 92 14.79 11.55 9.83
CA GLU A 92 14.90 13.00 9.93
C GLU A 92 13.66 13.74 9.39
N GLU A 93 12.59 13.01 9.04
CA GLU A 93 11.37 13.64 8.51
C GLU A 93 10.78 14.63 9.53
N PRO A 94 10.42 15.87 9.13
CA PRO A 94 9.86 16.84 10.04
C PRO A 94 8.53 16.34 10.65
N VAL A 95 8.45 16.37 11.98
CA VAL A 95 7.21 16.05 12.70
C VAL A 95 6.35 17.32 12.80
N LEU A 96 5.09 17.21 12.39
CA LEU A 96 4.14 18.32 12.53
C LEU A 96 3.85 18.59 14.02
N GLU A 97 3.89 19.86 14.42
CA GLU A 97 3.54 20.27 15.79
C GLU A 97 2.08 20.00 16.15
N GLN A 98 1.21 19.93 15.13
CA GLN A 98 -0.21 19.67 15.27
C GLN A 98 -0.68 18.70 14.20
N TRP A 99 -1.67 17.87 14.56
CA TRP A 99 -2.28 16.95 13.62
C TRP A 99 -2.94 17.70 12.45
N SER A 100 -2.69 17.20 11.23
CA SER A 100 -3.27 17.74 10.00
C SER A 100 -4.10 16.68 9.30
N LYS A 101 -5.43 16.86 9.33
CA LYS A 101 -6.38 16.02 8.59
C LYS A 101 -6.09 15.98 7.10
N SER A 102 -5.88 17.16 6.50
CA SER A 102 -5.66 17.29 5.06
C SER A 102 -4.39 16.59 4.63
N SER A 103 -3.30 16.70 5.41
CA SER A 103 -2.05 15.99 5.13
C SER A 103 -2.21 14.48 5.24
N ALA A 104 -2.91 13.99 6.28
CA ALA A 104 -3.17 12.56 6.44
C ALA A 104 -4.02 11.99 5.28
N LEU A 105 -5.09 12.68 4.89
CA LEU A 105 -5.93 12.27 3.76
C LEU A 105 -5.17 12.34 2.44
N THR A 106 -4.39 13.40 2.21
CA THR A 106 -3.53 13.51 1.02
C THR A 106 -2.58 12.33 0.93
N HIS A 107 -1.90 11.97 2.03
CA HIS A 107 -0.98 10.84 2.05
C HIS A 107 -1.69 9.51 1.74
N LEU A 108 -2.83 9.24 2.37
CA LEU A 108 -3.60 8.00 2.16
C LEU A 108 -4.12 7.90 0.71
N ASP A 109 -4.79 8.94 0.23
CA ASP A 109 -5.45 8.95 -1.08
C ASP A 109 -4.39 8.90 -2.20
N GLN A 110 -3.30 9.67 -2.08
CA GLN A 110 -2.21 9.65 -3.07
C GLN A 110 -1.41 8.35 -3.05
N GLY A 111 -1.15 7.76 -1.88
CA GLY A 111 -0.44 6.48 -1.79
C GLY A 111 -1.20 5.35 -2.48
N ALA A 112 -2.52 5.26 -2.25
CA ALA A 112 -3.36 4.27 -2.91
C ALA A 112 -3.44 4.48 -4.43
N LYS A 113 -3.53 5.74 -4.87
CA LYS A 113 -3.52 6.10 -6.29
C LYS A 113 -2.18 5.74 -6.95
N ALA A 114 -1.06 6.17 -6.36
CA ALA A 114 0.29 5.87 -6.85
C ALA A 114 0.52 4.38 -7.01
N TRP A 115 0.09 3.58 -6.04
CA TRP A 115 0.23 2.14 -6.10
C TRP A 115 -0.58 1.55 -7.26
N SER A 116 -1.85 1.94 -7.36
CA SER A 116 -2.76 1.41 -8.40
C SER A 116 -2.25 1.74 -9.80
N GLU A 117 -1.73 2.94 -10.03
CA GLU A 117 -1.20 3.38 -11.33
C GLU A 117 0.16 2.74 -11.66
N SER A 118 1.09 2.67 -10.69
CA SER A 118 2.47 2.24 -10.96
C SER A 118 2.71 0.74 -10.85
N LYS A 119 1.96 0.04 -9.99
CA LYS A 119 2.13 -1.40 -9.72
C LYS A 119 1.04 -2.25 -10.33
N GLN A 120 -0.11 -1.66 -10.68
CA GLN A 120 -1.23 -2.35 -11.32
C GLN A 120 -1.58 -3.69 -10.65
N CYS A 121 -1.60 -3.69 -9.32
CA CYS A 121 -2.05 -4.82 -8.52
C CYS A 121 -2.73 -4.34 -7.24
N ILE A 122 -3.52 -5.22 -6.63
CA ILE A 122 -4.11 -4.97 -5.30
C ILE A 122 -3.13 -5.48 -4.24
N SER A 123 -2.56 -4.56 -3.47
CA SER A 123 -1.71 -4.89 -2.33
C SER A 123 -2.49 -4.77 -1.03
N CYS A 124 -2.33 -5.80 -0.21
CA CYS A 124 -2.96 -5.95 1.09
C CYS A 124 -2.68 -4.75 2.03
N HIS A 125 -1.49 -4.15 2.03
CA HIS A 125 -1.06 -3.05 2.93
C HIS A 125 -1.06 -1.66 2.28
N THR A 126 -1.54 -1.53 1.04
CA THR A 126 -1.64 -0.23 0.36
C THR A 126 -3.06 0.02 -0.12
N ASN A 127 -3.35 -0.12 -1.42
CA ASN A 127 -4.66 0.15 -2.00
C ASN A 127 -5.75 -0.84 -1.52
N GLY A 128 -5.40 -2.08 -1.17
CA GLY A 128 -6.31 -3.09 -0.59
C GLY A 128 -6.86 -2.66 0.76
N SER A 129 -5.98 -2.46 1.76
CA SER A 129 -6.39 -1.92 3.07
C SER A 129 -7.04 -0.54 2.96
N TYR A 130 -6.54 0.32 2.06
CA TYR A 130 -7.17 1.61 1.78
C TYR A 130 -8.64 1.43 1.37
N MET A 131 -8.94 0.61 0.37
CA MET A 131 -10.31 0.40 -0.08
C MET A 131 -11.20 -0.29 0.96
N MET A 132 -10.63 -1.16 1.79
CA MET A 132 -11.38 -1.79 2.88
C MET A 132 -11.81 -0.78 3.96
N ILE A 133 -11.03 0.26 4.23
CA ILE A 133 -11.22 1.17 5.39
C ILE A 133 -11.74 2.55 4.98
N ARG A 134 -11.13 3.18 3.96
CA ARG A 134 -11.34 4.59 3.59
C ARG A 134 -12.79 4.95 3.24
N PRO A 135 -13.61 4.09 2.58
CA PRO A 135 -15.02 4.38 2.34
C PRO A 135 -15.80 4.64 3.64
N GLY A 136 -15.51 3.89 4.71
CA GLY A 136 -16.16 4.06 6.03
C GLY A 136 -15.86 5.39 6.71
N LEU A 137 -14.84 6.12 6.27
CA LEU A 137 -14.49 7.44 6.77
C LEU A 137 -15.23 8.58 6.05
N THR A 138 -16.13 8.30 5.11
CA THR A 138 -16.76 9.32 4.26
C THR A 138 -17.44 10.46 5.04
N SER A 139 -18.10 10.15 6.15
CA SER A 139 -18.78 11.16 6.99
C SER A 139 -17.82 12.21 7.57
N VAL A 140 -16.55 11.83 7.78
CA VAL A 140 -15.53 12.72 8.33
C VAL A 140 -14.52 13.17 7.28
N ALA A 141 -14.18 12.36 6.29
CA ALA A 141 -13.10 12.60 5.34
C ALA A 141 -13.57 12.94 3.92
N GLY A 142 -14.89 12.96 3.67
CA GLY A 142 -15.43 12.99 2.32
C GLY A 142 -15.23 11.66 1.59
N PRO A 143 -15.88 11.45 0.44
CA PRO A 143 -15.77 10.20 -0.30
C PRO A 143 -14.33 10.01 -0.83
N PRO A 144 -13.82 8.77 -0.91
CA PRO A 144 -12.59 8.46 -1.62
C PRO A 144 -12.73 8.70 -3.14
N ASP A 145 -11.60 8.76 -3.84
CA ASP A 145 -11.56 8.87 -5.31
C ASP A 145 -12.18 7.63 -5.96
N ALA A 146 -13.16 7.84 -6.84
CA ALA A 146 -13.86 6.78 -7.55
C ALA A 146 -12.96 6.01 -8.51
N SER A 147 -11.86 6.60 -9.00
CA SER A 147 -10.93 5.90 -9.89
C SER A 147 -10.26 4.69 -9.23
N ILE A 148 -10.15 4.68 -7.90
CA ILE A 148 -9.60 3.54 -7.16
C ILE A 148 -10.60 2.37 -7.16
N ARG A 149 -11.91 2.65 -7.07
CA ARG A 149 -12.93 1.61 -7.27
C ARG A 149 -12.89 1.08 -8.71
N ASP A 150 -12.77 1.96 -9.70
CA ASP A 150 -12.72 1.55 -11.11
C ASP A 150 -11.53 0.61 -11.35
N PHE A 151 -10.37 0.90 -10.77
CA PHE A 151 -9.21 -0.01 -10.78
C PHE A 151 -9.55 -1.39 -10.20
N PHE A 152 -10.24 -1.47 -9.05
CA PHE A 152 -10.64 -2.76 -8.46
C PHE A 152 -11.61 -3.54 -9.34
N VAL A 153 -12.51 -2.85 -10.04
CA VAL A 153 -13.45 -3.46 -10.99
C VAL A 153 -12.72 -3.98 -12.22
N ASP A 154 -11.69 -3.29 -12.69
CA ASP A 154 -10.87 -3.74 -13.82
C ASP A 154 -9.97 -4.94 -13.43
N GLU A 155 -9.36 -4.92 -12.24
CA GLU A 155 -8.64 -6.06 -11.69
C GLU A 155 -9.55 -7.29 -11.54
N LEU A 156 -10.80 -7.10 -11.11
CA LEU A 156 -11.78 -8.18 -11.04
C LEU A 156 -12.02 -8.82 -12.40
N LYS A 157 -12.19 -8.02 -13.46
CA LYS A 157 -12.38 -8.53 -14.82
C LYS A 157 -11.16 -9.35 -15.26
N SER A 158 -9.95 -8.85 -15.01
CA SER A 158 -8.73 -9.56 -15.34
C SER A 158 -8.64 -10.90 -14.60
N MET A 159 -8.94 -10.93 -13.30
CA MET A 159 -8.88 -12.15 -12.51
C MET A 159 -9.97 -13.17 -12.87
N GLU A 160 -11.13 -12.75 -13.36
CA GLU A 160 -12.16 -13.67 -13.83
C GLU A 160 -11.78 -14.41 -15.12
N GLU A 161 -10.86 -13.86 -15.91
CA GLU A 161 -10.32 -14.51 -17.12
C GLU A 161 -9.27 -15.56 -16.78
N GLU A 162 -8.70 -15.52 -15.57
CA GLU A 162 -7.69 -16.45 -15.09
C GLU A 162 -8.26 -17.82 -14.71
N LYS A 163 -7.41 -18.85 -14.78
CA LYS A 163 -7.80 -20.19 -14.34
C LYS A 163 -7.88 -20.24 -12.83
N ALA A 164 -8.94 -20.88 -12.31
CA ALA A 164 -9.11 -21.08 -10.87
C ALA A 164 -7.92 -21.79 -10.18
N SER A 165 -7.17 -22.63 -10.89
CA SER A 165 -5.94 -23.23 -10.36
C SER A 165 -4.84 -22.20 -10.10
N SER A 166 -4.68 -21.23 -11.01
CA SER A 166 -3.69 -20.16 -10.90
C SER A 166 -4.07 -19.17 -9.79
N LEU A 167 -5.37 -18.88 -9.66
CA LEU A 167 -5.89 -18.02 -8.58
C LEU A 167 -5.76 -18.64 -7.17
N ARG A 168 -5.40 -19.92 -7.06
CA ARG A 168 -5.14 -20.61 -5.79
C ARG A 168 -3.65 -20.58 -5.38
N GLU A 169 -2.78 -20.02 -6.20
CA GLU A 169 -1.34 -20.00 -5.97
C GLU A 169 -0.87 -18.70 -5.30
N GLY A 170 0.14 -18.83 -4.45
CA GLY A 170 0.80 -17.72 -3.74
C GLY A 170 -0.18 -16.79 -3.01
N ILE A 171 0.01 -15.48 -3.21
CA ILE A 171 -0.80 -14.42 -2.59
C ILE A 171 -2.20 -14.23 -3.20
N GLN A 172 -2.53 -14.87 -4.34
CA GLN A 172 -3.73 -14.54 -5.11
C GLN A 172 -5.06 -14.73 -4.34
N PRO A 173 -5.25 -15.77 -3.51
CA PRO A 173 -6.46 -15.90 -2.71
C PRO A 173 -6.65 -14.74 -1.72
N THR A 174 -5.58 -14.29 -1.07
CA THR A 174 -5.60 -13.11 -0.21
C THR A 174 -5.88 -11.84 -1.00
N GLN A 175 -5.29 -11.68 -2.18
CA GLN A 175 -5.55 -10.54 -3.04
C GLN A 175 -7.04 -10.45 -3.43
N LEU A 176 -7.66 -11.59 -3.76
CA LEU A 176 -9.10 -11.68 -4.01
C LEU A 176 -9.94 -11.31 -2.78
N ALA A 177 -9.51 -11.71 -1.57
CA ALA A 177 -10.17 -11.32 -0.34
C ALA A 177 -10.14 -9.80 -0.12
N TYR A 178 -9.01 -9.13 -0.37
CA TYR A 178 -8.93 -7.67 -0.31
C TYR A 178 -9.69 -6.96 -1.42
N LEU A 179 -9.71 -7.52 -2.63
CA LEU A 179 -10.54 -7.02 -3.73
C LEU A 179 -12.01 -7.02 -3.32
N ALA A 180 -12.52 -8.17 -2.87
CA ALA A 180 -13.90 -8.32 -2.43
C ALA A 180 -14.21 -7.42 -1.22
N ALA A 181 -13.32 -7.33 -0.23
CA ALA A 181 -13.48 -6.45 0.93
C ALA A 181 -13.55 -4.98 0.54
N GLY A 182 -12.71 -4.54 -0.40
CA GLY A 182 -12.70 -3.17 -0.89
C GLY A 182 -14.00 -2.78 -1.60
N LEU A 183 -14.48 -3.64 -2.52
CA LEU A 183 -15.74 -3.40 -3.22
C LEU A 183 -16.95 -3.46 -2.26
N ALA A 184 -16.96 -4.41 -1.33
CA ALA A 184 -18.00 -4.51 -0.30
C ALA A 184 -18.03 -3.30 0.64
N SER A 185 -16.86 -2.78 1.05
CA SER A 185 -16.75 -1.58 1.88
C SER A 185 -17.24 -0.33 1.14
N TRP A 186 -16.88 -0.20 -0.15
CA TRP A 186 -17.43 0.84 -1.01
C TRP A 186 -18.96 0.77 -1.06
N ASP A 187 -19.50 -0.43 -1.25
CA ASP A 187 -20.94 -0.62 -1.33
C ASP A 187 -21.67 -0.33 -0.02
N LEU A 188 -21.07 -0.69 1.11
CA LEU A 188 -21.62 -0.41 2.43
C LEU A 188 -21.70 1.09 2.72
N HIS A 189 -20.67 1.84 2.34
CA HIS A 189 -20.51 3.22 2.82
C HIS A 189 -20.80 4.31 1.79
N ILE A 190 -20.75 3.99 0.49
CA ILE A 190 -20.95 4.95 -0.59
C ILE A 190 -22.25 4.69 -1.35
N THR A 191 -22.47 3.46 -1.84
CA THR A 191 -23.64 3.15 -2.68
C THR A 191 -24.86 2.75 -1.86
N GLY A 192 -24.66 2.15 -0.68
CA GLY A 192 -25.70 1.66 0.22
C GLY A 192 -26.35 0.34 -0.23
N ALA A 193 -25.82 -0.33 -1.27
CA ALA A 193 -26.37 -1.57 -1.79
C ALA A 193 -25.26 -2.46 -2.37
N CYS A 194 -25.40 -3.78 -2.24
CA CYS A 194 -24.48 -4.73 -2.85
C CYS A 194 -24.57 -4.65 -4.39
N SER A 195 -23.47 -4.25 -5.02
CA SER A 195 -23.34 -4.14 -6.47
C SER A 195 -23.05 -5.50 -7.11
N LEU A 196 -23.31 -5.60 -8.42
CA LEU A 196 -23.00 -6.82 -9.18
C LEU A 196 -21.49 -7.12 -9.19
N GLU A 197 -20.65 -6.09 -9.18
CA GLU A 197 -19.20 -6.26 -9.09
C GLU A 197 -18.79 -6.88 -7.74
N THR A 198 -19.40 -6.45 -6.63
CA THR A 198 -19.15 -7.05 -5.31
C THR A 198 -19.63 -8.51 -5.25
N GLU A 199 -20.82 -8.81 -5.79
CA GLU A 199 -21.29 -10.20 -5.83
C GLU A 199 -20.34 -11.11 -6.62
N ARG A 200 -19.89 -10.64 -7.79
CA ARG A 200 -18.89 -11.34 -8.63
C ARG A 200 -17.56 -11.54 -7.91
N ALA A 201 -17.06 -10.51 -7.23
CA ALA A 201 -15.83 -10.58 -6.45
C ALA A 201 -15.93 -11.61 -5.31
N LEU A 202 -17.04 -11.63 -4.57
CA LEU A 202 -17.27 -12.61 -3.50
C LEU A 202 -17.37 -14.04 -4.04
N SER A 203 -18.09 -14.23 -5.15
CA SER A 203 -18.15 -15.54 -5.82
C SER A 203 -16.78 -16.01 -6.31
N LEU A 204 -15.97 -15.12 -6.91
CA LEU A 204 -14.62 -15.46 -7.35
C LEU A 204 -13.69 -15.78 -6.18
N MET A 205 -13.75 -15.00 -5.10
CA MET A 205 -13.04 -15.25 -3.86
C MET A 205 -13.36 -16.67 -3.34
N PHE A 206 -14.64 -17.06 -3.24
CA PHE A 206 -14.99 -18.40 -2.75
C PHE A 206 -14.54 -19.55 -3.68
N LYS A 207 -14.35 -19.32 -4.98
CA LYS A 207 -13.78 -20.35 -5.89
C LYS A 207 -12.34 -20.75 -5.54
N VAL A 208 -11.61 -19.89 -4.82
CA VAL A 208 -10.22 -20.13 -4.41
C VAL A 208 -10.07 -20.49 -2.93
N GLN A 209 -11.19 -20.64 -2.22
CA GLN A 209 -11.19 -21.07 -0.83
C GLN A 209 -10.59 -22.48 -0.69
N SER A 210 -9.77 -22.66 0.33
CA SER A 210 -9.24 -23.95 0.74
C SER A 210 -10.33 -24.84 1.33
N SER A 211 -10.13 -26.16 1.31
CA SER A 211 -11.11 -27.13 1.83
C SER A 211 -11.38 -27.01 3.33
N ASP A 212 -10.46 -26.42 4.09
CA ASP A 212 -10.62 -26.15 5.52
C ASP A 212 -11.37 -24.84 5.81
N GLY A 213 -11.73 -24.07 4.78
CA GLY A 213 -12.41 -22.79 4.88
C GLY A 213 -11.49 -21.55 4.84
N SER A 214 -10.18 -21.75 4.83
CA SER A 214 -9.17 -20.66 4.76
C SER A 214 -8.90 -20.19 3.32
N PHE A 215 -8.01 -19.20 3.17
CA PHE A 215 -7.56 -18.68 1.87
C PHE A 215 -6.04 -18.65 1.85
N GLY A 216 -5.42 -19.18 0.80
CA GLY A 216 -3.95 -19.26 0.68
C GLY A 216 -3.27 -17.90 0.67
N ASN A 217 -2.04 -17.86 1.20
CA ASN A 217 -1.23 -16.66 1.30
C ASN A 217 0.26 -17.03 1.25
N ASP A 218 1.13 -16.06 0.90
CA ASP A 218 2.58 -16.21 1.02
C ASP A 218 3.06 -15.79 2.41
N ASP A 219 4.09 -16.46 2.95
CA ASP A 219 4.58 -16.23 4.32
C ASP A 219 5.67 -15.14 4.40
N CYS A 220 5.67 -14.17 3.48
CA CYS A 220 6.82 -13.29 3.23
C CYS A 220 6.90 -12.03 4.11
N TRP A 221 5.87 -11.69 4.89
CA TRP A 221 5.80 -10.45 5.69
C TRP A 221 5.41 -10.58 7.18
N PRO A 222 5.79 -11.65 7.90
CA PRO A 222 5.18 -11.95 9.19
C PRO A 222 5.39 -10.87 10.27
N PRO A 223 4.36 -10.59 11.08
CA PRO A 223 3.05 -11.28 11.11
C PRO A 223 1.98 -10.63 10.22
N LEU A 224 2.30 -9.55 9.51
CA LEU A 224 1.35 -8.89 8.62
C LEU A 224 1.29 -9.67 7.31
N GLU A 225 0.10 -10.05 6.87
CA GLU A 225 -0.11 -10.59 5.51
C GLU A 225 0.75 -11.82 5.22
N SER A 226 0.94 -12.65 6.23
CA SER A 226 1.78 -13.86 6.16
C SER A 226 1.03 -15.13 6.54
N SER A 227 -0.31 -15.11 6.59
CA SER A 227 -1.07 -16.29 6.98
C SER A 227 -2.42 -16.40 6.30
N SER A 228 -2.82 -17.64 6.04
CA SER A 228 -4.18 -17.97 5.61
C SER A 228 -5.23 -17.54 6.63
N TYR A 229 -4.84 -17.42 7.91
CA TYR A 229 -5.71 -16.95 8.97
C TYR A 229 -6.08 -15.47 8.78
N GLN A 230 -5.12 -14.62 8.46
CA GLN A 230 -5.41 -13.22 8.12
C GLN A 230 -6.29 -13.13 6.88
N ALA A 231 -5.96 -13.87 5.82
CA ALA A 231 -6.76 -13.88 4.59
C ALA A 231 -8.23 -14.27 4.87
N ALA A 232 -8.45 -15.27 5.73
CA ALA A 232 -9.79 -15.66 6.18
C ALA A 232 -10.52 -14.56 6.95
N THR A 233 -9.83 -13.80 7.84
CA THR A 233 -10.45 -12.67 8.53
C THR A 233 -10.87 -11.54 7.56
N VAL A 234 -10.06 -11.27 6.54
CA VAL A 234 -10.40 -10.28 5.49
C VAL A 234 -11.59 -10.76 4.66
N ALA A 235 -11.61 -12.04 4.27
CA ALA A 235 -12.73 -12.64 3.57
C ALA A 235 -14.03 -12.57 4.38
N ALA A 236 -13.96 -12.79 5.70
CA ALA A 236 -15.12 -12.65 6.57
C ALA A 236 -15.64 -11.20 6.64
N ILE A 237 -14.73 -10.22 6.69
CA ILE A 237 -15.10 -8.80 6.60
C ILE A 237 -15.76 -8.49 5.26
N ALA A 238 -15.22 -9.00 4.14
CA ALA A 238 -15.79 -8.81 2.81
C ALA A 238 -17.24 -9.30 2.73
N VAL A 239 -17.46 -10.53 3.15
CA VAL A 239 -18.77 -11.21 3.14
C VAL A 239 -19.80 -10.44 3.98
N ALA A 240 -19.41 -9.98 5.16
CA ALA A 240 -20.30 -9.32 6.09
C ALA A 240 -20.52 -7.83 5.77
N SER A 241 -19.58 -7.19 5.07
CA SER A 241 -19.72 -5.79 4.66
C SER A 241 -20.65 -5.62 3.45
N ALA A 242 -20.78 -6.63 2.59
CA ALA A 242 -21.61 -6.57 1.40
C ALA A 242 -23.12 -6.48 1.75
N PRO A 243 -23.81 -5.35 1.47
CA PRO A 243 -25.15 -5.10 1.99
C PRO A 243 -26.18 -6.19 1.67
N GLY A 244 -26.62 -6.90 2.72
CA GLY A 244 -27.62 -7.97 2.65
C GLY A 244 -27.16 -9.25 1.94
N TRP A 245 -25.90 -9.32 1.46
CA TRP A 245 -25.42 -10.45 0.66
C TRP A 245 -25.29 -11.73 1.49
N LEU A 246 -24.61 -11.66 2.64
CA LEU A 246 -24.44 -12.81 3.54
C LEU A 246 -25.78 -13.47 3.91
N SER A 247 -26.80 -12.67 4.25
CA SER A 247 -28.12 -13.19 4.59
C SER A 247 -28.78 -13.95 3.46
N ARG A 248 -28.60 -13.51 2.19
CA ARG A 248 -29.15 -14.20 1.01
C ARG A 248 -28.39 -15.49 0.73
N MET A 249 -27.05 -15.44 0.75
CA MET A 249 -26.21 -16.54 0.29
C MET A 249 -26.01 -17.65 1.32
N ARG A 250 -26.33 -17.43 2.60
CA ARG A 250 -26.31 -18.50 3.61
C ARG A 250 -27.20 -19.70 3.26
N SER A 251 -28.26 -19.49 2.49
CA SER A 251 -29.17 -20.55 2.04
C SER A 251 -28.93 -21.00 0.59
N ASP A 252 -27.90 -20.46 -0.06
CA ASP A 252 -27.49 -20.90 -1.40
C ASP A 252 -26.87 -22.30 -1.35
N GLU A 253 -27.14 -23.13 -2.36
CA GLU A 253 -26.71 -24.54 -2.39
C GLU A 253 -25.18 -24.69 -2.45
N GLU A 254 -24.49 -23.78 -3.14
CA GLU A 254 -23.04 -23.84 -3.31
C GLU A 254 -22.35 -22.92 -2.29
N LEU A 255 -22.69 -21.63 -2.30
CA LEU A 255 -22.02 -20.63 -1.50
C LEU A 255 -22.35 -20.75 0.00
N GLY A 256 -23.52 -21.29 0.36
CA GLY A 256 -23.89 -21.50 1.76
C GLY A 256 -22.91 -22.43 2.47
N GLY A 257 -22.43 -23.47 1.78
CA GLY A 257 -21.39 -24.38 2.29
C GLY A 257 -20.05 -23.69 2.48
N SER A 258 -19.59 -22.92 1.50
CA SER A 258 -18.33 -22.15 1.57
C SER A 258 -18.32 -21.09 2.68
N ILE A 259 -19.44 -20.36 2.83
CA ILE A 259 -19.66 -19.40 3.92
C ILE A 259 -19.61 -20.11 5.27
N HIS A 260 -20.28 -21.26 5.39
CA HIS A 260 -20.24 -22.05 6.61
C HIS A 260 -18.82 -22.53 6.94
N SER A 261 -18.07 -23.04 5.96
CA SER A 261 -16.68 -23.47 6.17
C SER A 261 -15.78 -22.33 6.64
N LEU A 262 -15.92 -21.12 6.08
CA LEU A 262 -15.19 -19.93 6.56
C LEU A 262 -15.54 -19.59 8.01
N GLU A 263 -16.83 -19.59 8.34
CA GLU A 263 -17.32 -19.35 9.70
C GLU A 263 -16.78 -20.40 10.69
N GLN A 264 -16.79 -21.69 10.31
CA GLN A 264 -16.24 -22.76 11.15
C GLN A 264 -14.73 -22.67 11.29
N TYR A 265 -14.00 -22.32 10.22
CA TYR A 265 -12.56 -22.13 10.27
C TYR A 265 -12.18 -21.07 11.32
N LEU A 266 -12.79 -19.90 11.27
CA LEU A 266 -12.48 -18.80 12.19
C LEU A 266 -12.89 -19.09 13.63
N LYS A 267 -13.98 -19.84 13.84
CA LYS A 267 -14.46 -20.23 15.18
C LYS A 267 -13.64 -21.32 15.83
N ASN A 268 -13.21 -22.31 15.04
CA ASN A 268 -12.61 -23.54 15.56
C ASN A 268 -11.08 -23.53 15.47
N THR A 269 -10.49 -22.67 14.64
CA THR A 269 -9.04 -22.49 14.55
C THR A 269 -8.58 -21.42 15.54
N PRO A 270 -7.79 -21.76 16.58
CA PRO A 270 -7.26 -20.77 17.50
C PRO A 270 -6.38 -19.76 16.75
N PRO A 271 -6.49 -18.45 17.02
CA PRO A 271 -5.58 -17.47 16.43
C PRO A 271 -4.12 -17.82 16.78
N PRO A 272 -3.21 -17.91 15.79
CA PRO A 272 -1.83 -18.38 16.01
C PRO A 272 -1.00 -17.46 16.91
N HIS A 273 -1.34 -16.18 16.97
CA HIS A 273 -0.64 -15.16 17.76
C HIS A 273 -1.57 -14.00 18.11
N ALA A 274 -1.08 -13.02 18.89
CA ALA A 274 -1.90 -11.91 19.36
C ALA A 274 -2.42 -11.04 18.21
N TYR A 275 -1.62 -10.85 17.15
CA TYR A 275 -2.06 -10.06 15.99
C TYR A 275 -3.28 -10.69 15.28
N ALA A 276 -3.28 -12.01 15.03
CA ALA A 276 -4.40 -12.72 14.45
C ALA A 276 -5.66 -12.68 15.34
N ARG A 277 -5.49 -12.64 16.67
CA ARG A 277 -6.61 -12.44 17.60
C ARG A 277 -7.26 -11.07 17.42
N VAL A 278 -6.47 -10.01 17.21
CA VAL A 278 -6.99 -8.67 16.93
C VAL A 278 -7.75 -8.65 15.61
N LEU A 279 -7.23 -9.31 14.57
CA LEU A 279 -7.93 -9.45 13.28
C LEU A 279 -9.25 -10.20 13.42
N LEU A 280 -9.29 -11.28 14.22
CA LEU A 280 -10.54 -12.01 14.47
C LEU A 280 -11.58 -11.14 15.18
N TRP A 281 -11.18 -10.33 16.17
CA TRP A 281 -12.09 -9.37 16.79
C TRP A 281 -12.56 -8.27 15.84
N TRP A 282 -11.72 -7.89 14.87
CA TRP A 282 -12.14 -6.96 13.84
C TRP A 282 -13.18 -7.60 12.91
N ALA A 283 -12.98 -8.85 12.50
CA ALA A 283 -13.98 -9.59 11.72
C ALA A 283 -15.29 -9.79 12.50
N GLU A 284 -15.22 -10.09 13.81
CA GLU A 284 -16.39 -10.21 14.71
C GLU A 284 -17.26 -8.95 14.71
N HIS A 285 -16.66 -7.76 14.55
CA HIS A 285 -17.41 -6.51 14.48
C HIS A 285 -18.37 -6.47 13.29
N PHE A 286 -17.98 -7.04 12.15
CA PHE A 286 -18.82 -7.12 10.94
C PHE A 286 -19.69 -8.37 10.94
N TRP A 287 -19.16 -9.49 11.42
CA TRP A 287 -19.83 -10.78 11.48
C TRP A 287 -19.90 -11.28 12.93
N PRO A 288 -20.92 -10.90 13.71
CA PRO A 288 -21.06 -11.34 15.08
C PRO A 288 -21.20 -12.88 15.21
N GLY A 289 -20.54 -13.46 16.22
CA GLY A 289 -20.62 -14.89 16.55
C GLY A 289 -19.42 -15.75 16.10
N LEU A 290 -18.35 -15.11 15.62
CA LEU A 290 -17.03 -15.72 15.37
C LEU A 290 -16.22 -15.88 16.66
N VAL A 291 -16.41 -15.00 17.65
CA VAL A 291 -15.69 -15.04 18.94
C VAL A 291 -16.64 -15.27 20.11
N GLN A 292 -16.26 -16.18 21.01
CA GLN A 292 -17.04 -16.46 22.22
C GLN A 292 -17.04 -15.29 23.21
N ASP A 293 -15.88 -14.66 23.44
CA ASP A 293 -15.72 -13.44 24.25
C ASP A 293 -15.31 -12.26 23.37
N HIS A 294 -16.31 -11.47 22.99
CA HIS A 294 -16.17 -10.20 22.26
C HIS A 294 -16.41 -8.99 23.18
N SER A 295 -16.27 -9.16 24.50
CA SER A 295 -16.50 -8.06 25.44
C SER A 295 -15.41 -6.98 25.33
N THR A 296 -15.82 -5.71 25.36
CA THR A 296 -14.89 -4.56 25.35
C THR A 296 -13.86 -4.65 26.47
N LYS A 297 -14.26 -5.18 27.64
CA LYS A 297 -13.37 -5.37 28.79
C LYS A 297 -12.25 -6.36 28.46
N SER A 298 -12.59 -7.53 27.90
CA SER A 298 -11.61 -8.56 27.53
C SER A 298 -10.64 -8.04 26.47
N MET A 299 -11.16 -7.39 25.43
CA MET A 299 -10.34 -6.76 24.38
C MET A 299 -9.40 -5.70 24.94
N THR A 300 -9.90 -4.80 25.78
CA THR A 300 -9.09 -3.71 26.37
C THR A 300 -8.01 -4.25 27.30
N THR A 301 -8.34 -5.22 28.17
CA THR A 301 -7.36 -5.89 29.02
C THR A 301 -6.28 -6.57 28.18
N PHE A 302 -6.68 -7.29 27.13
CA PHE A 302 -5.73 -7.93 26.23
C PHE A 302 -4.79 -6.93 25.57
N LEU A 303 -5.32 -5.89 24.91
CA LEU A 303 -4.52 -4.88 24.20
C LEU A 303 -3.60 -4.10 25.13
N SER A 304 -4.03 -3.83 26.37
CA SER A 304 -3.22 -3.12 27.37
C SER A 304 -1.93 -3.87 27.74
N ASN A 305 -1.94 -5.21 27.69
CA ASN A 305 -0.75 -6.02 27.96
C ASN A 305 0.34 -5.88 26.89
N TYR A 306 -0.01 -5.37 25.70
CA TYR A 306 0.91 -5.14 24.58
C TYR A 306 1.23 -3.66 24.36
N GLN A 307 0.62 -2.76 25.14
CA GLN A 307 0.87 -1.33 25.02
C GLN A 307 2.25 -0.98 25.61
N LYS A 308 3.03 -0.23 24.85
CA LYS A 308 4.36 0.23 25.25
C LYS A 308 4.25 1.47 26.15
N LYS A 309 5.37 1.83 26.80
CA LYS A 309 5.46 3.00 27.69
C LYS A 309 5.14 4.34 27.00
N ASP A 310 5.31 4.40 25.68
CA ASP A 310 4.96 5.55 24.84
C ASP A 310 3.47 5.61 24.48
N GLY A 311 2.67 4.65 24.95
CA GLY A 311 1.24 4.53 24.64
C GLY A 311 0.95 3.84 23.31
N GLY A 312 1.96 3.52 22.50
CA GLY A 312 1.81 2.85 21.22
C GLY A 312 1.80 1.32 21.33
N TRP A 313 1.54 0.69 20.19
CA TRP A 313 1.70 -0.75 19.99
C TRP A 313 2.72 -1.00 18.89
N ALA A 314 3.51 -2.06 19.05
CA ALA A 314 4.41 -2.52 18.00
C ALA A 314 3.92 -3.87 17.48
N LEU A 315 3.79 -4.01 16.17
CA LEU A 315 3.36 -5.27 15.56
C LEU A 315 4.24 -6.46 16.00
N ARG A 316 5.56 -6.23 16.13
CA ARG A 316 6.52 -7.22 16.64
C ARG A 316 6.30 -7.65 18.10
N SER A 317 5.51 -6.92 18.88
CA SER A 317 5.09 -7.36 20.22
C SER A 317 3.90 -8.33 20.16
N PHE A 318 3.13 -8.32 19.08
CA PHE A 318 1.93 -9.15 18.93
C PHE A 318 2.21 -10.52 18.28
N ALA A 319 3.36 -10.68 17.65
CA ALA A 319 3.82 -11.95 17.12
C ALA A 319 5.33 -11.93 16.91
N ALA A 320 5.93 -13.11 17.06
CA ALA A 320 7.27 -13.32 16.53
C ALA A 320 7.19 -13.36 14.98
N PRO A 321 8.22 -12.89 14.27
CA PRO A 321 8.36 -13.23 12.85
C PRO A 321 8.34 -14.76 12.72
N GLU A 322 7.50 -15.28 11.85
CA GLU A 322 7.51 -16.68 11.44
C GLU A 322 8.85 -16.95 10.71
N LYS A 323 9.37 -18.18 10.84
CA LYS A 323 10.72 -18.54 10.38
C LYS A 323 10.74 -18.95 8.92
#